data_AF-A0A6J5H190-F1
#
_entry.id   AF-A0A6J5H190-F1
#
_cell.length_a   1.000
_cell.length_b   1.000
_cell.length_c   1.000
_cell.angle_alpha   90.00
_cell.angle_beta   90.00
_cell.angle_gamma   90.00
#
_symmetry.space_group_name_H-M   'P 1'
#
loop_
_entity.id
_entity.type
_entity.pdbx_description
1 polymer ?
#
loop_
_entity_poly.entity_id
_entity_poly.type
_entity_poly.pdbx_seq_one_letter_code
_entity_poly.pdbx_strand_id
1 'polypeptide(L)' 'MALRGWLNGRRARGNAALPGDIDALARLVEGVDAERYFDVQAEDAWQEAAGRWPLVAQLLELKAEPRE' A
#
# COMPACT_ATOMS: atom_id res chain seq x y z
N MET A 1 -24.57 -22.25 2.67
CA MET A 1 -23.36 -22.64 3.42
C MET A 1 -22.15 -22.08 2.69
N ALA A 2 -21.23 -21.49 3.45
CA ALA A 2 -20.36 -20.38 3.05
C ALA A 2 -19.23 -20.73 2.06
N LEU A 3 -19.04 -19.83 1.09
CA LEU A 3 -17.84 -19.72 0.26
C LEU A 3 -16.69 -19.22 1.12
N ARG A 4 -15.79 -20.15 1.46
CA ARG A 4 -14.50 -19.88 2.09
C ARG A 4 -13.60 -19.13 1.13
N GLY A 5 -12.87 -18.13 1.65
CA GLY A 5 -11.46 -17.98 1.26
C GLY A 5 -10.97 -16.62 0.77
N TRP A 6 -11.70 -15.52 0.94
CA TRP A 6 -11.23 -14.20 0.47
C TRP A 6 -11.13 -13.13 1.56
N LEU A 7 -10.68 -13.53 2.76
CA LEU A 7 -10.26 -12.58 3.80
C LEU A 7 -9.04 -13.15 4.52
N ASN A 8 -7.88 -13.14 3.84
CA ASN A 8 -6.58 -13.31 4.51
C ASN A 8 -5.90 -11.95 4.65
N GLY A 9 -6.60 -11.01 5.28
CA GLY A 9 -5.98 -9.88 5.96
C GLY A 9 -5.30 -10.38 7.23
N ARG A 10 -4.14 -11.03 7.10
CA ARG A 10 -3.13 -11.18 8.16
C ARG A 10 -1.92 -11.90 7.59
N ARG A 11 -0.94 -11.09 7.20
CA ARG A 11 0.43 -11.12 7.74
C ARG A 11 1.29 -10.27 6.80
N ALA A 12 1.70 -9.11 7.29
CA ALA A 12 3.07 -8.67 7.10
C ALA A 12 3.97 -9.78 7.67
N ARG A 13 4.17 -10.85 6.89
CA ARG A 13 5.25 -11.80 7.12
C ARG A 13 6.49 -10.97 6.89
N GLY A 14 7.36 -10.90 7.91
CA GLY A 14 8.55 -10.06 7.91
C GLY A 14 9.17 -9.99 6.52
N ASN A 15 9.24 -8.78 5.98
CA ASN A 15 9.99 -8.51 4.78
C ASN A 15 11.44 -8.83 5.13
N ALA A 16 11.89 -10.03 4.78
CA ALA A 16 13.29 -10.24 4.51
C ALA A 16 13.61 -9.25 3.40
N ALA A 17 14.20 -8.10 3.78
CA ALA A 17 14.69 -7.00 2.94
C ALA A 17 14.55 -7.32 1.45
N LEU A 18 13.35 -7.10 0.90
CA LEU A 18 13.11 -7.40 -0.50
C LEU A 18 13.90 -6.39 -1.34
N PRO A 19 14.37 -6.76 -2.54
CA PRO A 19 14.99 -5.80 -3.46
C PRO A 19 13.97 -4.68 -3.74
N GLY A 20 14.19 -3.50 -3.15
CA GLY A 20 13.25 -2.36 -3.16
C GLY A 20 12.92 -1.78 -1.80
N ASP A 21 13.30 -2.44 -0.70
CA ASP A 21 13.12 -1.89 0.65
C ASP A 21 14.17 -0.79 0.93
N ILE A 22 13.73 0.48 0.96
CA ILE A 22 14.61 1.63 1.23
C ILE A 22 15.28 1.52 2.61
N ASP A 23 14.63 0.90 3.59
CA ASP A 23 15.20 0.69 4.93
C ASP A 23 16.33 -0.34 4.91
N ALA A 24 16.26 -1.30 3.98
CA ALA A 24 17.37 -2.21 3.72
C ALA A 24 18.51 -1.50 3.00
N LEU A 25 18.20 -0.64 2.02
CA LEU A 25 19.21 0.09 1.25
C LEU A 25 19.98 1.09 2.12
N ALA A 26 19.29 1.82 3.01
CA ALA A 26 19.91 2.77 3.95
C ALA A 26 20.91 2.10 4.91
N ARG A 27 20.75 0.80 5.20
CA ARG A 27 21.71 0.02 6.01
C ARG A 27 22.94 -0.45 5.23
N LEU A 28 22.85 -0.52 3.90
CA LEU A 28 23.88 -1.09 3.04
C LEU A 28 24.69 -0.03 2.28
N VAL A 29 24.12 1.16 2.07
CA VAL A 29 24.70 2.22 1.26
C VAL A 29 24.87 3.48 2.10
N GLU A 30 26.13 3.88 2.31
CA GLU A 30 26.45 5.12 3.02
C GLU A 30 25.87 6.34 2.29
N GLY A 31 25.22 7.24 3.04
CA GLY A 31 24.59 8.45 2.50
C GLY A 31 23.15 8.28 2.01
N VAL A 32 22.60 7.06 2.01
CA VAL A 32 21.16 6.84 1.82
C VAL A 32 20.45 7.01 3.16
N ASP A 33 19.49 7.94 3.21
CA ASP A 33 18.65 8.23 4.38
C ASP A 33 17.19 7.89 4.05
N ALA A 34 16.67 6.83 4.67
CA ALA A 34 15.31 6.36 4.43
C ALA A 34 14.25 7.36 4.90
N GLU A 35 14.50 8.11 5.98
CA GLU A 35 13.56 9.12 6.50
C GLU A 35 13.40 10.31 5.56
N ARG A 36 14.40 10.53 4.69
CA ARG A 36 14.39 11.59 3.68
C ARG A 36 14.08 11.08 2.28
N TYR A 37 13.91 9.78 2.11
CA TYR A 37 13.57 9.19 0.83
C TYR A 37 12.10 9.47 0.50
N PHE A 38 11.87 10.10 -0.66
CA PHE A 38 10.53 10.33 -1.18
C PHE A 38 10.31 9.47 -2.42
N ASP A 39 9.36 8.54 -2.32
CA ASP A 39 9.00 7.66 -3.42
C ASP A 39 7.90 8.29 -4.28
N VAL A 40 8.32 9.00 -5.34
CA VAL A 40 7.40 9.60 -6.32
C VAL A 40 6.53 8.53 -6.98
N GLN A 41 7.03 7.30 -7.17
CA GLN A 41 6.26 6.23 -7.80
C GLN A 41 5.14 5.75 -6.88
N ALA A 42 5.38 5.71 -5.57
CA ALA A 42 4.36 5.39 -4.58
C ALA A 42 3.25 6.46 -4.54
N GLU A 43 3.62 7.74 -4.61
CA GLU A 43 2.67 8.85 -4.68
C GLU A 43 1.83 8.77 -5.96
N ASP A 44 2.46 8.62 -7.12
CA ASP A 44 1.77 8.50 -8.40
C ASP A 44 0.79 7.32 -8.40
N ALA A 45 1.23 6.15 -7.93
CA ALA A 45 0.38 4.96 -7.81
C ALA A 45 -0.81 5.18 -6.86
N TRP A 46 -0.60 5.91 -5.77
CA TRP A 46 -1.67 6.27 -4.85
C TRP A 46 -2.70 7.20 -5.49
N GLN A 47 -2.25 8.27 -6.16
CA GLN A 47 -3.12 9.22 -6.85
C GLN A 47 -3.95 8.53 -7.94
N GLU A 48 -3.30 7.68 -8.71
CA GLU A 48 -3.90 6.86 -9.74
C GLU A 48 -4.96 5.89 -9.18
N ALA A 49 -4.70 5.24 -8.05
CA ALA A 49 -5.66 4.37 -7.38
C ALA A 49 -6.84 5.18 -6.83
N ALA A 50 -6.57 6.33 -6.20
CA ALA A 50 -7.58 7.24 -5.68
C ALA A 50 -8.53 7.73 -6.79
N GLY A 51 -8.01 8.03 -7.99
CA GLY A 51 -8.83 8.41 -9.14
C GLY A 51 -9.77 7.30 -9.63
N ARG A 52 -9.40 6.03 -9.47
CA ARG A 52 -10.21 4.87 -9.86
C ARG A 52 -11.17 4.41 -8.76
N TRP A 53 -10.90 4.80 -7.52
CA TRP A 53 -11.67 4.37 -6.35
C TRP A 53 -13.18 4.64 -6.46
N PRO A 54 -13.67 5.79 -6.96
CA PRO A 54 -15.11 6.03 -7.05
C PRO A 54 -15.85 5.01 -7.93
N LEU A 55 -15.23 4.52 -9.01
CA LEU A 55 -15.83 3.50 -9.86
C LEU A 55 -15.89 2.15 -9.14
N VAL A 56 -14.80 1.77 -8.47
CA VAL A 56 -14.73 0.52 -7.70
C VAL A 56 -15.71 0.55 -6.53
N ALA A 57 -15.81 1.67 -5.82
CA ALA A 57 -16.74 1.85 -4.72
C ALA A 57 -18.21 1.70 -5.16
N GLN A 58 -18.57 2.23 -6.35
CA GLN A 58 -19.89 2.05 -6.93
C GLN A 58 -20.19 0.59 -7.27
N LEU A 59 -19.24 -0.12 -7.89
CA LEU A 59 -19.38 -1.54 -8.21
C LEU A 59 -19.59 -2.39 -6.94
N LEU A 60 -18.94 -1.99 -5.85
CA LEU A 60 -19.02 -2.65 -4.55
C LEU A 60 -20.20 -2.16 -3.68
N GLU A 61 -21.04 -1.25 -4.19
CA GLU A 61 -22.15 -0.63 -3.45
C GLU A 61 -21.73 0.02 -2.12
N LEU A 62 -20.49 0.53 -2.05
CA LEU A 62 -19.96 1.19 -0.86
C LEU A 62 -20.54 2.60 -0.74
N LYS A 63 -21.21 2.87 0.38
CA LYS A 63 -21.69 4.22 0.72
C LYS A 63 -20.57 5.01 1.40
N ALA A 64 -20.43 6.28 1.04
CA ALA A 64 -19.58 7.19 1.79
C ALA A 64 -20.26 7.49 3.13
N GLU A 65 -19.76 6.92 4.22
CA GLU A 65 -20.18 7.31 5.56
C GLU A 65 -19.59 8.70 5.87
N PRO A 66 -20.41 9.66 6.33
CA PRO A 66 -19.89 10.95 6.76
C PRO A 66 -18.96 10.74 7.97
N ARG A 67 -17.80 11.38 7.94
CA ARG A 67 -16.86 11.38 9.07
C ARG A 67 -17.27 12.51 10.02
N GLU A 68 -17.74 12.15 11.22
CA GLU A 68 -18.01 13.08 12.31
C GLU A 68 -16.72 13.72 12.86
#